data_AF-A0A926DEQ9-F1
#
_entry.id   AF-A0A926DEQ9-F1
#
_cell.length_a   1.000
_cell.length_b   1.000
_cell.length_c   1.000
_cell.angle_alpha   90.00
_cell.angle_beta   90.00
_cell.angle_gamma   90.00
#
_symmetry.space_group_name_H-M   'P 1'
#
loop_
_entity.id
_entity.type
_entity.pdbx_description
1 polymer ?
#
loop_
_entity_poly.entity_id
_entity_poly.type
_entity_poly.pdbx_seq_one_letter_code
_entity_poly.pdbx_strand_id
1 'polypeptide(L)'
;MQLPGGETLLIDAGNPGDGPRIIHYIRSLGVTHINYIIATHPHADHIGGMAEVIDNFSVGEIYMPKVTHTSRTYEMLLQTIRDKQLKIHNGTAGTVIYDQEECHAEILSPADPALSDDLNDASIVCKVQYGATSFLFTGDISAAAESWISDPSCTVLKVAHHGSSGSSSAAFLDKASPKYAVISVGLENSYGHPAEDTLNRLKETGAEIFLTSQQGTIVFESSGDSVWLSVSKRPGPSCTPEFSPAPPSPDGTSGQEISTESTVYITKTGKKYHRSSCSYLKSSKIPMELSAAKEKGYSPCSRCHPDESL
;
A
#
# COMPACT_ATOMS: atom_id res chain seq x y z
N MET A 1 16.19 -5.49 0.87
CA MET A 1 16.97 -5.27 -0.36
C MET A 1 18.44 -5.47 -0.04
N GLN A 2 19.21 -5.97 -1.02
CA GLN A 2 20.67 -5.97 -0.95
C GLN A 2 21.16 -4.73 -1.70
N LEU A 3 21.94 -3.90 -1.03
CA LEU A 3 22.55 -2.70 -1.59
C LEU A 3 23.89 -3.09 -2.26
N PRO A 4 24.46 -2.21 -3.11
CA PRO A 4 25.86 -2.30 -3.48
C PRO A 4 26.76 -2.44 -2.23
N GLY A 5 27.98 -2.95 -2.38
CA GLY A 5 28.87 -3.22 -1.24
C GLY A 5 28.47 -4.42 -0.36
N GLY A 6 27.34 -5.09 -0.64
CA GLY A 6 26.87 -6.28 0.08
C GLY A 6 26.10 -5.98 1.37
N GLU A 7 25.75 -4.72 1.63
CA GLU A 7 24.94 -4.33 2.77
C GLU A 7 23.46 -4.63 2.55
N THR A 8 22.70 -4.78 3.63
CA THR A 8 21.27 -5.12 3.56
C THR A 8 20.41 -4.10 4.28
N LEU A 9 19.38 -3.61 3.58
CA LEU A 9 18.32 -2.76 4.11
C LEU A 9 16.99 -3.51 4.11
N LEU A 10 16.34 -3.64 5.26
CA LEU A 10 14.97 -4.13 5.39
C LEU A 10 14.02 -2.95 5.66
N ILE A 11 12.93 -2.86 4.89
CA ILE A 11 11.88 -1.87 5.11
C ILE A 11 10.60 -2.64 5.42
N ASP A 12 10.08 -2.43 6.63
CA ASP A 12 8.93 -3.15 7.21
C ASP A 12 9.10 -4.68 7.28
N ALA A 13 8.15 -5.33 7.96
CA ALA A 13 8.15 -6.75 8.27
C ALA A 13 6.73 -7.37 8.32
N GLY A 14 5.78 -6.79 7.58
CA GLY A 14 4.45 -7.37 7.38
C GLY A 14 3.61 -7.48 8.65
N ASN A 15 2.62 -8.38 8.62
CA ASN A 15 1.65 -8.60 9.70
C ASN A 15 2.24 -9.44 10.85
N PRO A 16 1.61 -9.43 12.04
CA PRO A 16 1.93 -10.41 13.07
C PRO A 16 1.78 -11.82 12.51
N GLY A 17 2.82 -12.65 12.62
CA GLY A 17 2.86 -13.99 12.04
C GLY A 17 3.53 -14.09 10.67
N ASP A 18 3.87 -12.98 10.00
CA ASP A 18 4.68 -13.00 8.76
C ASP A 18 6.18 -13.25 9.05
N GLY A 19 6.63 -13.04 10.29
CA GLY A 19 8.03 -13.16 10.73
C GLY A 19 8.74 -14.42 10.21
N PRO A 20 8.21 -15.63 10.42
CA PRO A 20 8.85 -16.87 9.97
C PRO A 20 9.08 -16.92 8.44
N ARG A 21 8.12 -16.44 7.64
CA ARG A 21 8.24 -16.38 6.18
C ARG A 21 9.31 -15.40 5.74
N ILE A 22 9.36 -14.23 6.38
CA ILE A 22 10.36 -13.18 6.09
C ILE A 22 11.76 -13.68 6.47
N ILE A 23 11.92 -14.24 7.67
CA ILE A 23 13.20 -14.80 8.14
C ILE A 23 13.69 -15.89 7.19
N HIS A 24 12.80 -16.80 6.77
CA HIS A 24 13.16 -17.85 5.83
C HIS A 24 13.65 -17.29 4.50
N TYR A 25 12.95 -16.31 3.93
CA TYR A 25 13.33 -15.66 2.68
C TYR A 25 14.67 -14.92 2.79
N ILE A 26 14.88 -14.15 3.85
CA ILE A 26 16.15 -13.43 4.07
C ILE A 26 17.31 -14.43 4.21
N ARG A 27 17.12 -15.53 4.96
CA ARG A 27 18.14 -16.59 5.08
C ARG A 27 18.40 -17.33 3.77
N SER A 28 17.40 -17.53 2.92
CA SER A 28 17.60 -18.18 1.62
C SER A 28 18.43 -17.33 0.66
N LEU A 29 18.54 -16.02 0.91
CA LEU A 29 19.45 -15.10 0.21
C LEU A 29 20.88 -15.10 0.80
N GLY A 30 21.17 -15.94 1.79
CA GLY A 30 22.48 -16.00 2.45
C GLY A 30 22.75 -14.86 3.44
N VAL A 31 21.76 -14.01 3.72
CA VAL A 31 21.89 -12.88 4.63
C VAL A 31 21.88 -13.39 6.08
N THR A 32 22.89 -12.97 6.84
CA THR A 32 23.03 -13.28 8.28
C THR A 32 23.05 -12.03 9.16
N HIS A 33 23.32 -10.87 8.55
CA HIS A 33 23.33 -9.55 9.16
C HIS A 33 22.46 -8.59 8.35
N ILE A 34 21.63 -7.81 9.01
CA ILE A 34 20.84 -6.73 8.41
C ILE A 34 21.46 -5.41 8.87
N ASN A 35 22.12 -4.70 7.96
CA ASN A 35 22.80 -3.43 8.26
C ASN A 35 21.80 -2.38 8.71
N TYR A 36 20.66 -2.29 8.02
CA TYR A 36 19.66 -1.25 8.23
C TYR A 36 18.24 -1.82 8.30
N ILE A 37 17.46 -1.35 9.25
CA ILE A 37 16.02 -1.59 9.33
C ILE A 37 15.30 -0.24 9.31
N ILE A 38 14.27 -0.11 8.49
CA ILE A 38 13.30 0.97 8.56
C ILE A 38 11.97 0.34 8.96
N ALA A 39 11.40 0.77 10.09
CA ALA A 39 9.99 0.55 10.40
C ALA A 39 9.25 1.84 10.04
N THR A 40 8.49 1.80 8.94
CA THR A 40 7.95 3.01 8.33
C THR A 40 7.04 3.77 9.29
N HIS A 41 6.10 3.07 9.91
CA HIS A 41 5.17 3.62 10.91
C HIS A 41 4.69 2.50 11.86
N PRO A 42 3.95 2.79 12.94
CA PRO A 42 3.77 1.83 14.03
C PRO A 42 2.63 0.81 13.83
N HIS A 43 1.98 0.76 12.66
CA HIS A 43 0.87 -0.18 12.42
C HIS A 43 1.35 -1.63 12.27
N ALA A 44 0.48 -2.55 12.69
CA ALA A 44 0.84 -3.95 12.89
C ALA A 44 1.13 -4.69 11.58
N ASP A 45 0.52 -4.29 10.47
CA ASP A 45 0.76 -4.79 9.12
C ASP A 45 2.09 -4.33 8.50
N HIS A 46 2.79 -3.41 9.18
CA HIS A 46 4.13 -2.96 8.83
C HIS A 46 5.18 -3.54 9.78
N ILE A 47 4.96 -3.47 11.09
CA ILE A 47 5.97 -3.89 12.09
C ILE A 47 5.72 -5.27 12.71
N GLY A 48 4.71 -6.01 12.23
CA GLY A 48 4.21 -7.23 12.84
C GLY A 48 5.22 -8.35 13.00
N GLY A 49 6.03 -8.60 11.97
CA GLY A 49 7.13 -9.58 12.01
C GLY A 49 8.46 -9.01 12.52
N MET A 50 8.54 -7.71 12.84
CA MET A 50 9.82 -7.02 13.02
C MET A 50 10.58 -7.49 14.26
N ALA A 51 9.87 -7.73 15.37
CA ALA A 51 10.49 -8.28 16.59
C ALA A 51 11.15 -9.65 16.32
N GLU A 52 10.44 -10.55 15.63
CA GLU A 52 10.98 -11.88 15.29
C GLU A 52 12.20 -11.78 14.36
N VAL A 53 12.20 -10.85 13.41
CA VAL A 53 13.35 -10.58 12.53
C VAL A 53 14.55 -10.10 13.36
N ILE A 54 14.38 -9.10 14.22
CA ILE A 54 15.45 -8.57 15.09
C ILE A 54 16.00 -9.66 16.00
N ASP A 55 15.16 -10.60 16.46
CA ASP A 55 15.61 -11.72 17.27
C ASP A 55 16.47 -12.74 16.51
N ASN A 56 16.27 -12.86 15.20
CA ASN A 56 16.84 -13.92 14.35
C ASN A 56 18.03 -13.50 13.49
N PHE A 57 18.36 -12.21 13.44
CA PHE A 57 19.49 -11.66 12.70
C PHE A 57 20.34 -10.75 13.58
N SER A 58 21.63 -10.62 13.25
CA SER A 58 22.40 -9.50 13.77
C SER A 58 21.92 -8.22 13.08
N VAL A 59 21.61 -7.17 13.82
CA VAL A 59 21.07 -5.92 13.27
C VAL A 59 22.02 -4.77 13.57
N GLY A 60 22.27 -3.91 12.58
CA GLY A 60 23.03 -2.67 12.73
C GLY A 60 22.15 -1.54 13.25
N GLU A 61 21.68 -0.69 12.34
CA GLU A 61 20.91 0.51 12.66
C GLU A 61 19.41 0.31 12.42
N ILE A 62 18.59 0.87 13.29
CA ILE A 62 17.12 0.85 13.18
C ILE A 62 16.62 2.29 13.09
N TYR A 63 15.82 2.58 12.07
CA TYR A 63 15.17 3.85 11.83
C TYR A 63 13.67 3.72 12.09
N MET A 64 13.13 4.60 12.93
CA MET A 64 11.70 4.70 13.23
C MET A 64 11.29 6.17 13.27
N PRO A 65 10.05 6.52 12.87
CA PRO A 65 9.54 7.86 13.10
C PRO A 65 9.37 8.12 14.60
N LYS A 66 9.55 9.37 15.04
CA LYS A 66 9.36 9.78 16.44
C LYS A 66 7.88 9.92 16.82
N VAL A 67 7.13 8.82 16.68
CA VAL A 67 5.74 8.67 17.11
C VAL A 67 5.60 7.45 18.01
N THR A 68 4.57 7.43 18.84
CA THR A 68 4.26 6.33 19.76
C THR A 68 2.93 5.69 19.43
N HIS A 69 2.81 4.38 19.67
CA HIS A 69 1.55 3.65 19.60
C HIS A 69 1.44 2.75 20.84
N THR A 70 0.23 2.44 21.28
CA THR A 70 -0.05 1.55 22.43
C THR A 70 -0.42 0.12 22.02
N SER A 71 -0.09 -0.27 20.78
CA SER A 71 -0.41 -1.62 20.31
C SER A 71 0.58 -2.60 20.92
N ARG A 72 0.12 -3.82 21.20
CA ARG A 72 1.00 -4.90 21.66
C ARG A 72 2.16 -5.13 20.68
N THR A 73 1.93 -5.02 19.38
CA THR A 73 2.96 -5.17 18.35
C THR A 73 4.06 -4.12 18.49
N TYR A 74 3.68 -2.86 18.67
CA TYR A 74 4.64 -1.77 18.85
C TYR A 74 5.42 -1.89 20.17
N GLU A 75 4.73 -2.22 21.27
CA GLU A 75 5.38 -2.45 22.57
C GLU A 75 6.37 -3.62 22.52
N MET A 76 6.00 -4.72 21.85
CA MET A 76 6.88 -5.88 21.65
C MET A 76 8.12 -5.52 20.81
N LEU A 77 7.97 -4.72 19.75
CA LEU A 77 9.10 -4.24 18.96
C LEU A 77 10.07 -3.42 19.84
N LEU A 78 9.56 -2.43 20.57
CA LEU A 78 10.39 -1.59 21.43
C LEU A 78 11.10 -2.38 22.53
N GLN A 79 10.41 -3.37 23.11
CA GLN A 79 10.99 -4.26 24.10
C GLN A 79 12.13 -5.10 23.49
N THR A 80 11.93 -5.66 22.30
CA THR A 80 12.94 -6.46 21.60
C THR A 80 14.19 -5.63 21.27
N ILE A 81 14.00 -4.42 20.75
CA ILE A 81 15.10 -3.49 20.46
C ILE A 81 15.90 -3.18 21.74
N ARG A 82 15.20 -2.91 22.85
CA ARG A 82 15.82 -2.65 24.16
C ARG A 82 16.61 -3.84 24.67
N ASP A 83 16.04 -5.04 24.61
CA ASP A 83 16.67 -6.28 25.11
C ASP A 83 17.92 -6.64 24.29
N LYS A 84 17.91 -6.32 22.99
CA LYS A 84 19.07 -6.45 22.09
C LYS A 84 20.07 -5.29 22.19
N GLN A 85 19.79 -4.28 23.01
CA GLN A 85 20.62 -3.08 23.19
C GLN A 85 20.85 -2.31 21.88
N LEU A 86 19.89 -2.38 20.96
CA LEU A 86 19.93 -1.67 19.68
C LEU A 86 19.47 -0.23 19.86
N LYS A 87 20.02 0.69 19.06
CA LYS A 87 19.64 2.10 19.07
C LYS A 87 18.60 2.37 17.99
N ILE A 88 17.59 3.16 18.36
CA ILE A 88 16.62 3.71 17.42
C ILE A 88 17.12 5.08 16.97
N HIS A 89 17.34 5.22 15.67
CA HIS A 89 17.60 6.47 15.00
C HIS A 89 16.26 7.09 14.58
N ASN A 90 16.13 8.41 14.74
CA ASN A 90 14.94 9.11 14.27
C ASN A 90 14.97 9.16 12.74
N GLY A 91 14.04 8.46 12.08
CA GLY A 91 13.90 8.53 10.64
C GLY A 91 13.16 9.81 10.25
N THR A 92 13.90 10.81 9.79
CA THR A 92 13.36 12.11 9.38
C THR A 92 13.94 12.55 8.04
N ALA A 93 13.21 13.40 7.33
CA ALA A 93 13.61 13.91 6.02
C ALA A 93 15.06 14.45 6.02
N GLY A 94 15.85 14.09 5.02
CA GLY A 94 17.27 14.45 4.91
C GLY A 94 18.23 13.46 5.59
N THR A 95 17.72 12.42 6.25
CA THR A 95 18.57 11.37 6.82
C THR A 95 19.08 10.44 5.73
N VAL A 96 20.40 10.43 5.52
CA VAL A 96 21.07 9.50 4.61
C VAL A 96 21.37 8.20 5.35
N ILE A 97 20.84 7.09 4.83
CA ILE A 97 21.00 5.74 5.38
C ILE A 97 22.22 5.05 4.77
N TYR A 98 22.45 5.28 3.48
CA TYR A 98 23.53 4.67 2.72
C TYR A 98 23.93 5.59 1.56
N ASP A 99 25.24 5.78 1.33
CA ASP A 99 25.78 6.63 0.26
C ASP A 99 27.15 6.12 -0.18
N GLN A 100 27.16 5.06 -1.00
CA GLN A 100 28.38 4.43 -1.52
C GLN A 100 28.09 3.72 -2.86
N GLU A 101 29.14 3.47 -3.66
CA GLU A 101 29.05 2.69 -4.92
C GLU A 101 27.92 3.16 -5.86
N GLU A 102 27.78 4.48 -6.04
CA GLU A 102 26.74 5.12 -6.86
C GLU A 102 25.29 4.90 -6.38
N CYS A 103 25.12 4.36 -5.17
CA CYS A 103 23.83 4.18 -4.55
C CYS A 103 23.66 5.09 -3.33
N HIS A 104 22.56 5.84 -3.34
CA HIS A 104 22.16 6.79 -2.31
C HIS A 104 20.76 6.43 -1.80
N ALA A 105 20.66 6.09 -0.51
CA ALA A 105 19.42 5.80 0.18
C ALA A 105 19.14 6.90 1.21
N GLU A 106 18.03 7.60 1.05
CA GLU A 106 17.66 8.76 1.87
C GLU A 106 16.19 8.70 2.30
N ILE A 107 15.93 9.21 3.50
CA ILE A 107 14.58 9.45 4.00
C ILE A 107 14.09 10.80 3.47
N LEU A 108 12.95 10.81 2.78
CA LEU A 108 12.32 12.01 2.21
C LEU A 108 11.19 12.58 3.08
N SER A 109 10.60 11.77 3.95
CA SER A 109 9.48 12.15 4.81
C SER A 109 9.44 11.22 6.03
N PRO A 110 8.91 11.64 7.20
CA PRO A 110 8.45 13.00 7.50
C PRO A 110 9.59 13.94 7.94
N ALA A 111 9.48 15.22 7.62
CA ALA A 111 10.37 16.25 8.20
C ALA A 111 10.05 16.50 9.68
N ASP A 112 8.76 16.46 10.04
CA ASP A 112 8.28 16.42 11.41
C ASP A 112 7.05 15.51 11.48
N PRO A 113 7.10 14.39 12.22
CA PRO A 113 5.94 13.51 12.34
C PRO A 113 4.75 14.16 13.07
N ALA A 114 4.93 15.29 13.76
CA ALA A 114 3.84 16.04 14.39
C ALA A 114 2.99 16.88 13.40
N LEU A 115 3.31 16.83 12.10
CA LEU A 115 2.53 17.52 11.05
C LEU A 115 1.13 16.91 10.83
N SER A 116 0.88 15.69 11.32
CA SER A 116 -0.40 15.00 11.21
C SER A 116 -0.68 14.16 12.45
N ASP A 117 -1.95 14.06 12.83
CA ASP A 117 -2.42 13.13 13.86
C ASP A 117 -2.64 11.70 13.30
N ASP A 118 -2.60 11.54 11.97
CA ASP A 118 -2.64 10.22 11.32
C ASP A 118 -1.26 9.57 11.40
N LEU A 119 -1.18 8.43 12.09
CA LEU A 119 0.06 7.67 12.23
C LEU A 119 0.59 7.15 10.89
N ASN A 120 -0.27 7.01 9.87
CA ASN A 120 0.17 6.68 8.52
C ASN A 120 1.03 7.78 7.91
N ASP A 121 0.71 9.05 8.16
CA ASP A 121 1.47 10.19 7.64
C ASP A 121 2.83 10.36 8.33
N ALA A 122 3.04 9.69 9.47
CA ALA A 122 4.35 9.56 10.08
C ALA A 122 5.24 8.51 9.36
N SER A 123 4.76 7.87 8.30
CA SER A 123 5.52 6.89 7.52
C SER A 123 6.85 7.46 7.03
N ILE A 124 7.94 6.76 7.35
CA ILE A 124 9.23 6.98 6.71
C ILE A 124 9.09 6.66 5.22
N VAL A 125 9.26 7.69 4.38
CA VAL A 125 9.38 7.55 2.93
C VAL A 125 10.85 7.45 2.60
N CYS A 126 11.28 6.34 2.01
CA CYS A 126 12.68 6.11 1.64
C CYS A 126 12.83 6.06 0.12
N LYS A 127 13.75 6.87 -0.42
CA LYS A 127 14.18 6.79 -1.82
C LYS A 127 15.56 6.15 -1.88
N VAL A 128 15.69 5.15 -2.74
CA VAL A 128 16.97 4.50 -3.05
C VAL A 128 17.28 4.77 -4.52
N GLN A 129 18.25 5.64 -4.78
CA GLN A 129 18.79 5.92 -6.10
C GLN A 129 20.02 5.03 -6.31
N TYR A 130 20.14 4.40 -7.47
CA TYR A 130 21.34 3.68 -7.90
C TYR A 130 21.57 3.95 -9.38
N GLY A 131 22.66 4.65 -9.70
CA GLY A 131 22.91 5.14 -11.06
C GLY A 131 21.75 5.99 -11.59
N ALA A 132 21.23 5.65 -12.77
CA ALA A 132 20.04 6.22 -13.39
C ALA A 132 18.71 5.63 -12.89
N THR A 133 18.72 4.56 -12.08
CA THR A 133 17.50 3.89 -11.59
C THR A 133 17.15 4.27 -10.16
N SER A 134 15.88 4.23 -9.80
CA SER A 134 15.47 4.53 -8.42
C SER A 134 14.19 3.83 -7.95
N PHE A 135 14.12 3.65 -6.64
CA PHE A 135 13.04 2.99 -5.94
C PHE A 135 12.48 3.93 -4.88
N LEU A 136 11.16 4.08 -4.82
CA LEU A 136 10.49 4.86 -3.78
C LEU A 136 9.58 3.97 -2.94
N PHE A 137 9.86 3.94 -1.63
CA PHE A 137 9.09 3.21 -0.63
C PHE A 137 8.33 4.22 0.23
N THR A 138 7.01 4.20 0.12
CA THR A 138 6.15 5.28 0.62
C THR A 138 5.48 4.98 1.97
N GLY A 139 5.57 3.75 2.47
CA GLY A 139 4.75 3.30 3.59
C GLY A 139 3.26 3.53 3.27
N ASP A 140 2.56 4.14 4.21
CA ASP A 140 1.11 4.33 4.14
C ASP A 140 0.68 5.80 4.08
N ILE A 141 1.60 6.70 3.72
CA ILE A 141 1.33 8.14 3.60
C ILE A 141 0.02 8.42 2.85
N SER A 142 -0.75 9.38 3.37
CA SER A 142 -1.92 9.90 2.68
C SER A 142 -1.52 10.92 1.61
N ALA A 143 -2.49 11.35 0.80
CA ALA A 143 -2.33 12.45 -0.13
C ALA A 143 -1.83 13.76 0.52
N ALA A 144 -2.10 13.97 1.82
CA ALA A 144 -1.57 15.12 2.54
C ALA A 144 -0.04 15.01 2.72
N ALA A 145 0.43 13.87 3.22
CA ALA A 145 1.86 13.63 3.43
C ALA A 145 2.66 13.50 2.11
N GLU A 146 2.03 13.05 1.03
CA GLU A 146 2.62 13.07 -0.31
C GLU A 146 3.09 14.47 -0.74
N SER A 147 2.36 15.51 -0.34
CA SER A 147 2.69 16.89 -0.69
C SER A 147 3.95 17.43 -0.02
N TRP A 148 4.43 16.75 1.04
CA TRP A 148 5.63 17.14 1.77
C TRP A 148 6.92 16.68 1.06
N ILE A 149 6.80 15.76 0.10
CA ILE A 149 7.93 15.18 -0.62
C ILE A 149 8.26 16.09 -1.80
N SER A 150 9.48 16.64 -1.78
CA SER A 150 9.97 17.57 -2.82
C SER A 150 10.18 16.86 -4.16
N ASP A 151 10.87 15.72 -4.15
CA ASP A 151 11.19 14.92 -5.33
C ASP A 151 10.81 13.44 -5.15
N PRO A 152 9.57 13.06 -5.54
CA PRO A 152 9.15 11.66 -5.53
C PRO A 152 9.50 10.91 -6.82
N SER A 153 10.26 11.50 -7.76
CA SER A 153 10.58 10.84 -9.04
C SER A 153 11.25 9.49 -8.80
N CYS A 154 10.76 8.44 -9.46
CA CYS A 154 11.30 7.10 -9.29
C CYS A 154 11.11 6.21 -10.51
N THR A 155 11.96 5.18 -10.65
CA THR A 155 11.74 4.11 -11.64
C THR A 155 10.70 3.11 -11.15
N VAL A 156 10.80 2.71 -9.89
CA VAL A 156 9.91 1.74 -9.24
C VAL A 156 9.25 2.37 -8.03
N LEU A 157 7.93 2.45 -8.05
CA LEU A 157 7.12 2.92 -6.92
C LEU A 157 6.53 1.72 -6.18
N LYS A 158 6.86 1.60 -4.89
CA LYS A 158 6.01 0.83 -3.96
C LYS A 158 4.84 1.74 -3.60
N VAL A 159 3.66 1.39 -4.13
CA VAL A 159 2.43 2.18 -4.00
C VAL A 159 2.05 2.32 -2.53
N ALA A 160 1.66 3.55 -2.17
CA ALA A 160 1.33 3.94 -0.81
C ALA A 160 0.06 3.22 -0.32
N HIS A 161 0.06 2.85 0.96
CA HIS A 161 -1.12 2.40 1.70
C HIS A 161 -1.89 1.29 0.98
N HIS A 162 -1.15 0.29 0.48
CA HIS A 162 -1.69 -0.86 -0.22
C HIS A 162 -2.58 -0.53 -1.44
N GLY A 163 -2.51 0.70 -1.97
CA GLY A 163 -3.40 1.19 -3.01
C GLY A 163 -4.75 1.73 -2.50
N SER A 164 -4.79 2.25 -1.26
CA SER A 164 -5.95 2.95 -0.71
C SER A 164 -6.37 4.15 -1.56
N SER A 165 -7.66 4.52 -1.53
CA SER A 165 -8.21 5.62 -2.34
C SER A 165 -7.71 6.99 -1.89
N GLY A 166 -7.37 7.15 -0.61
CA GLY A 166 -6.87 8.39 0.00
C GLY A 166 -5.36 8.64 -0.21
N SER A 167 -4.68 7.74 -0.92
CA SER A 167 -3.25 7.81 -1.22
C SER A 167 -3.00 7.65 -2.71
N SER A 168 -1.74 7.78 -3.11
CA SER A 168 -1.26 7.87 -4.48
C SER A 168 -2.10 8.86 -5.29
N SER A 169 -2.14 10.11 -4.84
CA SER A 169 -2.88 11.19 -5.51
C SER A 169 -2.37 11.43 -6.93
N ALA A 170 -3.21 11.97 -7.81
CA ALA A 170 -2.81 12.26 -9.18
C ALA A 170 -1.60 13.21 -9.24
N ALA A 171 -1.58 14.24 -8.38
CA ALA A 171 -0.46 15.19 -8.30
C ALA A 171 0.85 14.55 -7.82
N PHE A 172 0.77 13.57 -6.90
CA PHE A 172 1.94 12.81 -6.48
C PHE A 172 2.44 11.89 -7.59
N LEU A 173 1.53 11.15 -8.23
CA LEU A 173 1.85 10.20 -9.30
C LEU A 173 2.42 10.88 -10.56
N ASP A 174 1.94 12.09 -10.89
CA ASP A 174 2.48 12.91 -11.98
C ASP A 174 3.97 13.26 -11.74
N LYS A 175 4.31 13.66 -10.51
CA LYS A 175 5.71 13.93 -10.12
C LYS A 175 6.54 12.67 -9.99
N ALA A 176 5.95 11.59 -9.47
CA ALA A 176 6.66 10.33 -9.26
C ALA A 176 7.02 9.64 -10.58
N SER A 177 6.13 9.75 -11.58
CA SER A 177 6.26 9.24 -12.94
C SER A 177 6.91 7.83 -13.03
N PRO A 178 6.39 6.82 -12.30
CA PRO A 178 7.04 5.53 -12.21
C PRO A 178 6.90 4.72 -13.50
N LYS A 179 7.94 3.97 -13.85
CA LYS A 179 7.85 2.91 -14.87
C LYS A 179 7.12 1.68 -14.34
N TYR A 180 7.37 1.34 -13.07
CA TYR A 180 6.77 0.18 -12.40
C TYR A 180 6.06 0.61 -11.12
N ALA A 181 4.84 0.11 -10.89
CA ALA A 181 4.08 0.35 -9.68
C ALA A 181 3.73 -0.97 -8.99
N VAL A 182 4.19 -1.16 -7.76
CA VAL A 182 3.97 -2.37 -6.97
C VAL A 182 2.98 -2.10 -5.84
N ILE A 183 1.87 -2.83 -5.85
CA ILE A 183 0.86 -2.80 -4.82
C ILE A 183 1.03 -4.05 -3.96
N SER A 184 1.56 -3.87 -2.74
CA SER A 184 1.61 -4.97 -1.77
C SER A 184 0.24 -5.13 -1.12
N VAL A 185 -0.46 -6.20 -1.48
CA VAL A 185 -1.81 -6.52 -1.02
C VAL A 185 -1.99 -8.04 -1.00
N GLY A 186 -2.83 -8.54 -0.09
CA GLY A 186 -3.23 -9.95 -0.02
C GLY A 186 -4.37 -10.30 -0.99
N LEU A 187 -4.52 -11.58 -1.33
CA LEU A 187 -5.65 -12.08 -2.15
C LEU A 187 -7.00 -11.87 -1.45
N GLU A 188 -7.02 -12.03 -0.13
CA GLU A 188 -8.19 -11.81 0.71
C GLU A 188 -7.98 -10.52 1.50
N ASN A 189 -8.33 -9.38 0.89
CA ASN A 189 -8.21 -8.08 1.55
C ASN A 189 -9.59 -7.52 1.91
N SER A 190 -9.93 -7.55 3.21
CA SER A 190 -11.21 -7.01 3.71
C SER A 190 -11.30 -5.48 3.64
N TYR A 191 -10.18 -4.78 3.45
CA TYR A 191 -10.14 -3.31 3.37
C TYR A 191 -10.61 -2.77 2.01
N GLY A 192 -10.75 -3.65 1.00
CA GLY A 192 -11.15 -3.24 -0.34
C GLY A 192 -10.03 -2.55 -1.13
N HIS A 193 -8.78 -2.79 -0.76
CA HIS A 193 -7.61 -2.33 -1.53
C HIS A 193 -7.12 -3.41 -2.50
N PRO A 194 -6.51 -3.01 -3.63
CA PRO A 194 -6.40 -1.63 -4.11
C PRO A 194 -7.76 -1.07 -4.53
N ALA A 195 -7.98 0.20 -4.24
CA ALA A 195 -9.19 0.90 -4.66
C ALA A 195 -9.17 1.10 -6.19
N GLU A 196 -10.36 1.05 -6.81
CA GLU A 196 -10.50 1.21 -8.26
C GLU A 196 -9.97 2.56 -8.75
N ASP A 197 -10.28 3.65 -8.04
CA ASP A 197 -9.78 4.99 -8.38
C ASP A 197 -8.24 5.06 -8.34
N THR A 198 -7.60 4.36 -7.40
CA THR A 198 -6.14 4.32 -7.30
C THR A 198 -5.54 3.53 -8.46
N LEU A 199 -6.16 2.41 -8.85
CA LEU A 199 -5.75 1.66 -10.04
C LEU A 199 -5.89 2.50 -11.31
N ASN A 200 -6.96 3.30 -11.44
CA ASN A 200 -7.17 4.16 -12.59
C ASN A 200 -6.11 5.26 -12.67
N ARG A 201 -5.80 5.94 -11.56
CA ARG A 201 -4.70 6.93 -11.51
C ARG A 201 -3.34 6.31 -11.87
N LEU A 202 -3.05 5.10 -11.41
CA LEU A 202 -1.80 4.41 -11.75
C LEU A 202 -1.73 4.01 -13.23
N LYS A 203 -2.85 3.63 -13.85
CA LYS A 203 -2.90 3.36 -15.30
C LYS A 203 -2.64 4.62 -16.11
N GLU A 204 -3.14 5.76 -15.66
CA GLU A 204 -2.98 7.06 -16.33
C GLU A 204 -1.50 7.50 -16.38
N THR A 205 -0.64 7.05 -15.46
CA THR A 205 0.81 7.33 -15.54
C THR A 205 1.53 6.51 -16.61
N GLY A 206 0.91 5.46 -17.14
CA GLY A 206 1.56 4.49 -18.03
C GLY A 206 2.45 3.47 -17.32
N ALA A 207 2.40 3.40 -15.98
CA ALA A 207 3.18 2.43 -15.22
C ALA A 207 2.70 0.98 -15.45
N GLU A 208 3.64 0.03 -15.47
CA GLU A 208 3.31 -1.38 -15.37
C GLU A 208 2.95 -1.72 -13.90
N ILE A 209 1.73 -2.19 -13.67
CA ILE A 209 1.18 -2.42 -12.32
C ILE A 209 1.30 -3.89 -11.91
N PHE A 210 1.85 -4.14 -10.72
CA PHE A 210 2.01 -5.48 -10.14
C PHE A 210 1.35 -5.56 -8.76
N LEU A 211 0.65 -6.66 -8.48
CA LEU A 211 0.01 -6.91 -7.19
C LEU A 211 0.64 -8.14 -6.55
N THR A 212 1.13 -8.04 -5.31
CA THR A 212 1.72 -9.21 -4.64
C THR A 212 0.72 -10.36 -4.43
N SER A 213 -0.58 -10.05 -4.43
CA SER A 213 -1.65 -11.06 -4.39
C SER A 213 -1.64 -11.97 -5.62
N GLN A 214 -1.31 -11.43 -6.80
CA GLN A 214 -1.33 -12.14 -8.07
C GLN A 214 0.06 -12.73 -8.39
N GLN A 215 1.12 -11.91 -8.29
CA GLN A 215 2.48 -12.29 -8.69
C GLN A 215 3.34 -12.88 -7.54
N GLY A 216 2.82 -12.88 -6.31
CA GLY A 216 3.57 -13.32 -5.12
C GLY A 216 4.74 -12.38 -4.81
N THR A 217 5.90 -12.94 -4.49
CA THR A 217 7.15 -12.18 -4.37
C THR A 217 7.54 -11.60 -5.73
N ILE A 218 7.79 -10.29 -5.76
CA ILE A 218 8.24 -9.52 -6.91
C ILE A 218 9.67 -9.08 -6.60
N VAL A 219 10.62 -9.42 -7.47
CA VAL A 219 12.03 -9.11 -7.30
C VAL A 219 12.46 -8.19 -8.44
N PHE A 220 13.05 -7.06 -8.07
CA PHE A 220 13.73 -6.17 -8.98
C PHE A 220 15.23 -6.26 -8.76
N GLU A 221 15.98 -6.36 -9.85
CA GLU A 221 17.44 -6.30 -9.86
C GLU A 221 17.82 -5.06 -10.67
N SER A 222 18.75 -4.24 -10.14
CA SER A 222 19.25 -3.06 -10.83
C SER A 222 20.76 -3.15 -11.05
N SER A 223 21.20 -2.69 -12.22
CA SER A 223 22.62 -2.50 -12.55
C SER A 223 23.09 -1.05 -12.38
N GLY A 224 22.20 -0.16 -11.92
CA GLY A 224 22.43 1.28 -11.94
C GLY A 224 21.83 1.94 -13.19
N ASP A 225 21.92 1.29 -14.36
CA ASP A 225 21.36 1.83 -15.61
C ASP A 225 20.03 1.21 -16.02
N SER A 226 19.84 -0.06 -15.66
CA SER A 226 18.68 -0.87 -16.06
C SER A 226 18.13 -1.66 -14.89
N VAL A 227 16.81 -1.87 -14.92
CA VAL A 227 16.06 -2.67 -13.94
C VAL A 227 15.46 -3.90 -14.63
N TRP A 228 15.67 -5.07 -14.05
CA TRP A 228 15.05 -6.33 -14.43
C TRP A 228 14.05 -6.79 -13.38
N LEU A 229 13.00 -7.49 -13.83
CA LEU A 229 11.89 -7.92 -12.99
C LEU A 229 11.72 -9.44 -13.07
N SER A 230 11.50 -10.06 -11.91
CA SER A 230 11.04 -11.45 -11.82
C SER A 230 9.94 -11.61 -10.77
N VAL A 231 9.09 -12.62 -10.94
CA VAL A 231 7.94 -12.89 -10.06
C VAL A 231 7.85 -14.37 -9.69
N SER A 232 7.49 -14.64 -8.44
CA SER A 232 7.38 -16.03 -7.91
C SER A 232 6.15 -16.79 -8.41
N LYS A 233 5.08 -16.09 -8.76
CA LYS A 233 3.88 -16.65 -9.37
C LYS A 233 3.71 -16.01 -10.74
N ARG A 234 3.77 -16.81 -11.80
CA ARG A 234 3.37 -16.34 -13.13
C ARG A 234 1.85 -16.26 -13.16
N PRO A 235 1.26 -15.19 -13.72
CA PRO A 235 -0.16 -15.20 -14.00
C PRO A 235 -0.47 -16.41 -14.91
N GLY A 236 -1.48 -17.21 -14.56
CA GLY A 236 -1.96 -18.25 -15.48
C GLY A 236 -2.42 -17.61 -16.80
N PRO A 237 -2.64 -18.40 -17.87
CA PRO A 237 -3.06 -17.89 -19.18
C PRO A 237 -4.43 -17.17 -19.20
N SER A 238 -5.08 -16.94 -18.05
CA SER A 238 -6.29 -16.11 -17.92
C SER A 238 -6.07 -14.78 -17.18
N CYS A 239 -4.82 -14.34 -17.01
CA CYS A 239 -4.48 -13.10 -16.31
C CYS A 239 -3.69 -12.12 -17.19
N THR A 240 -4.00 -12.08 -18.48
CA THR A 240 -4.03 -10.81 -19.20
C THR A 240 -5.38 -10.16 -18.89
N PRO A 241 -5.46 -8.86 -18.53
CA PRO A 241 -6.73 -8.16 -18.53
C PRO A 241 -7.19 -8.01 -19.99
N GLU A 242 -7.78 -9.05 -20.56
CA GLU A 242 -8.64 -8.90 -21.73
C GLU A 242 -9.95 -8.27 -21.25
N PHE A 243 -9.96 -6.94 -21.20
CA PHE A 243 -11.22 -6.21 -21.33
C PHE A 243 -11.62 -6.29 -22.81
N SER A 244 -12.59 -7.16 -23.12
CA SER A 244 -13.24 -7.14 -24.42
C SER A 244 -13.85 -5.75 -24.66
N PRO A 245 -13.50 -5.06 -25.75
CA PRO A 245 -14.24 -3.88 -26.15
C PRO A 245 -15.66 -4.32 -26.53
N ALA A 246 -16.67 -3.68 -25.93
CA ALA A 246 -18.06 -3.86 -26.33
C ALA A 246 -18.21 -3.53 -27.85
N PRO A 247 -19.00 -4.32 -28.61
CA PRO A 247 -19.16 -4.07 -30.04
C PRO A 247 -19.86 -2.72 -30.29
N PRO A 248 -19.59 -2.07 -31.43
CA PRO A 248 -20.27 -0.82 -31.77
C PRO A 248 -21.76 -1.11 -32.05
N SER A 249 -22.65 -0.46 -31.30
CA SER A 249 -24.08 -0.48 -31.57
C SER A 249 -24.39 0.36 -32.81
N PRO A 250 -25.32 -0.07 -33.69
CA PRO A 250 -25.68 0.64 -34.90
C PRO A 250 -26.60 1.83 -34.59
N ASP A 251 -26.48 2.87 -35.42
CA ASP A 251 -27.39 4.02 -35.49
C ASP A 251 -28.86 3.60 -35.66
N GLY A 252 -29.77 4.34 -35.01
CA GLY A 252 -31.17 4.46 -35.46
C GLY A 252 -32.26 4.36 -34.39
N THR A 253 -32.61 5.52 -33.82
CA THR A 253 -33.98 5.97 -33.43
C THR A 253 -34.92 5.04 -32.63
N SER A 254 -35.23 5.45 -31.39
CA SER A 254 -36.56 5.92 -30.91
C SER A 254 -36.67 5.69 -29.40
N GLY A 255 -37.25 6.66 -28.70
CA GLY A 255 -37.14 6.80 -27.25
C GLY A 255 -37.90 5.75 -26.44
N GLN A 256 -37.32 5.40 -25.30
CA GLN A 256 -37.99 5.04 -24.06
C GLN A 256 -36.98 5.10 -22.90
N GLU A 257 -37.42 5.65 -21.77
CA GLU A 257 -36.63 5.88 -20.55
C GLU A 257 -35.99 4.58 -20.03
N ILE A 258 -34.67 4.57 -19.87
CA ILE A 258 -33.92 3.45 -19.29
C ILE A 258 -33.71 3.76 -17.81
N SER A 259 -34.41 3.00 -16.97
CA SER A 259 -34.19 2.92 -15.53
C SER A 259 -32.82 2.30 -15.24
N THR A 260 -31.95 3.04 -14.57
CA THR A 260 -30.69 2.55 -14.03
C THR A 260 -30.95 1.58 -12.86
N GLU A 261 -30.76 0.28 -13.08
CA GLU A 261 -30.79 -0.74 -12.03
C GLU A 261 -29.67 -0.47 -11.01
N SER A 262 -30.05 0.15 -9.89
CA SER A 262 -29.13 0.58 -8.85
C SER A 262 -29.30 -0.34 -7.64
N THR A 263 -28.29 -1.18 -7.37
CA THR A 263 -28.32 -2.09 -6.22
C THR A 263 -28.10 -1.34 -4.89
N VAL A 264 -29.02 -1.54 -3.93
CA VAL A 264 -28.95 -1.03 -2.55
C VAL A 264 -28.95 -2.18 -1.54
N TYR A 265 -28.71 -1.88 -0.26
CA TYR A 265 -28.57 -2.89 0.79
C TYR A 265 -29.57 -2.67 1.93
N ILE A 266 -30.18 -3.74 2.43
CA ILE A 266 -31.09 -3.72 3.59
C ILE A 266 -30.58 -4.60 4.73
N THR A 267 -31.12 -4.39 5.92
CA THR A 267 -30.91 -5.24 7.10
C THR A 267 -32.11 -6.17 7.32
N LYS A 268 -31.91 -7.33 7.96
CA LYS A 268 -32.99 -8.33 8.21
C LYS A 268 -34.25 -7.77 8.87
N THR A 269 -34.13 -6.73 9.71
CA THR A 269 -35.24 -6.17 10.50
C THR A 269 -35.48 -4.68 10.28
N GLY A 270 -34.61 -4.01 9.52
CA GLY A 270 -34.72 -2.57 9.28
C GLY A 270 -35.73 -2.23 8.19
N LYS A 271 -36.16 -0.97 8.15
CA LYS A 271 -37.06 -0.41 7.12
C LYS A 271 -36.37 0.61 6.22
N LYS A 272 -35.04 0.59 6.19
CA LYS A 272 -34.22 1.51 5.39
C LYS A 272 -33.33 0.74 4.43
N TYR A 273 -33.07 1.32 3.27
CA TYR A 273 -32.03 0.86 2.36
C TYR A 273 -30.81 1.78 2.45
N HIS A 274 -29.65 1.21 2.14
CA HIS A 274 -28.34 1.74 2.48
C HIS A 274 -27.36 1.58 1.31
N ARG A 275 -26.29 2.38 1.28
CA ARG A 275 -25.10 2.11 0.48
C ARG A 275 -24.31 0.94 1.05
N SER A 276 -23.54 0.26 0.21
CA SER A 276 -22.72 -0.91 0.59
C SER A 276 -21.79 -0.66 1.77
N SER A 277 -21.33 0.58 1.97
CA SER A 277 -20.41 1.05 3.01
C SER A 277 -21.11 1.58 4.28
N CYS A 278 -22.44 1.53 4.37
CA CYS A 278 -23.15 2.09 5.52
C CYS A 278 -22.88 1.29 6.81
N SER A 279 -22.47 1.98 7.87
CA SER A 279 -22.16 1.38 9.18
C SER A 279 -23.34 0.66 9.85
N TYR A 280 -24.58 0.86 9.39
CA TYR A 280 -25.77 0.16 9.89
C TYR A 280 -25.91 -1.26 9.31
N LEU A 281 -25.11 -1.64 8.31
CA LEU A 281 -25.10 -2.98 7.71
C LEU A 281 -24.22 -4.00 8.46
N LYS A 282 -23.62 -3.62 9.60
CA LYS A 282 -22.69 -4.47 10.38
C LYS A 282 -23.27 -5.84 10.76
N SER A 283 -24.56 -5.89 11.08
CA SER A 283 -25.22 -7.13 11.51
C SER A 283 -25.95 -7.88 10.38
N SER A 284 -26.16 -7.22 9.24
CA SER A 284 -26.88 -7.79 8.09
C SER A 284 -26.69 -6.91 6.85
N LYS A 285 -26.31 -7.53 5.74
CA LYS A 285 -26.12 -6.87 4.44
C LYS A 285 -26.78 -7.70 3.33
N ILE A 286 -28.02 -7.37 3.00
CA ILE A 286 -28.81 -8.08 1.98
C ILE A 286 -28.95 -7.17 0.76
N PRO A 287 -28.41 -7.55 -0.42
CA PRO A 287 -28.55 -6.76 -1.64
C PRO A 287 -29.99 -6.80 -2.16
N MET A 288 -30.47 -5.69 -2.71
CA MET A 288 -31.79 -5.54 -3.32
C MET A 288 -31.77 -4.41 -4.35
N GLU A 289 -32.55 -4.54 -5.42
CA GLU A 289 -32.74 -3.45 -6.38
C GLU A 289 -33.45 -2.25 -5.75
N LEU A 290 -33.03 -1.03 -6.07
CA LEU A 290 -33.61 0.20 -5.53
C LEU A 290 -35.11 0.30 -5.80
N SER A 291 -35.54 -0.08 -7.00
CA SER A 291 -36.96 -0.12 -7.40
C SER A 291 -37.75 -1.06 -6.49
N ALA A 292 -37.26 -2.27 -6.27
CA ALA A 292 -37.87 -3.26 -5.38
C ALA A 292 -37.85 -2.82 -3.90
N ALA A 293 -36.81 -2.09 -3.46
CA ALA A 293 -36.76 -1.53 -2.11
C ALA A 293 -37.82 -0.44 -1.91
N LYS A 294 -38.01 0.44 -2.91
CA LYS A 294 -39.05 1.47 -2.91
C LYS A 294 -40.46 0.86 -2.95
N GLU A 295 -40.69 -0.15 -3.79
CA GLU A 295 -41.97 -0.87 -3.87
C GLU A 295 -42.32 -1.58 -2.55
N LYS A 296 -41.32 -2.13 -1.86
CA LYS A 296 -41.50 -2.75 -0.53
C LYS A 296 -41.59 -1.74 0.63
N GLY A 297 -41.60 -0.43 0.34
CA GLY A 297 -41.78 0.63 1.33
C GLY A 297 -40.55 0.95 2.19
N TYR A 298 -39.35 0.59 1.74
CA TYR A 298 -38.12 1.00 2.42
C TYR A 298 -37.81 2.47 2.11
N SER A 299 -37.30 3.19 3.11
CA SER A 299 -36.89 4.60 2.99
C SER A 299 -35.36 4.75 2.92
N PRO A 300 -34.82 5.82 2.31
CA PRO A 300 -33.37 6.01 2.24
C PRO A 300 -32.76 6.23 3.62
N CYS A 301 -31.56 5.69 3.82
CA CYS A 301 -30.80 5.94 5.04
C CYS A 301 -30.23 7.37 5.06
N SER A 302 -30.71 8.17 6.01
CA SER A 302 -30.25 9.56 6.27
C SER A 302 -28.79 9.72 6.72
N ARG A 303 -28.02 8.63 6.82
CA ARG A 303 -26.59 8.68 7.16
C ARG A 303 -25.69 8.44 5.96
N CYS A 304 -26.13 7.60 5.02
CA CYS A 304 -25.34 7.32 3.82
C CYS A 304 -25.99 7.86 2.55
N HIS A 305 -27.09 8.62 2.65
CA HIS A 305 -27.75 9.32 1.55
C HIS A 305 -27.76 8.54 0.22
N PRO A 306 -28.37 7.33 0.19
CA PRO A 306 -28.25 6.41 -0.94
C PRO A 306 -28.88 6.95 -2.24
N ASP A 307 -29.80 7.92 -2.16
CA ASP A 307 -30.39 8.56 -3.35
C ASP A 307 -29.56 9.73 -3.91
N GLU A 308 -28.56 10.26 -3.17
CA GLU A 308 -27.80 11.46 -3.59
C GLU A 308 -26.59 11.14 -4.48
N SER A 309 -26.43 9.89 -4.92
CA SER A 309 -25.35 9.50 -5.85
C SER A 309 -25.81 8.48 -6.90
N LEU A 310 -27.07 8.55 -7.28
CA LEU A 310 -27.65 7.76 -8.36
C LEU A 310 -28.10 8.69 -9.47
#